data_AF-A0A7J7J7C5-F1
#
_entry.id   AF-A0A7J7J7C5-F1
#
_cell.length_a   1.000
_cell.length_b   1.000
_cell.length_c   1.000
_cell.angle_alpha   90.00
_cell.angle_beta   90.00
_cell.angle_gamma   90.00
#
_symmetry.space_group_name_H-M   'P 1'
#
loop_
_entity.id
_entity.type
_entity.pdbx_description
1 polymer ?
#
loop_
_entity_poly.entity_id
_entity_poly.type
_entity_poly.pdbx_seq_one_letter_code
_entity_poly.pdbx_strand_id
1 'polypeptide(L)' 'MDNDKNLDLNCAHMALGAWWYGACLTSNLNGFWYPASSLDGNNAPGSKGVVWREWRGYQYSLKATTMKVTQS' A
#
# COMPACT_ATOMS: atom_id res chain seq x y z
N MET A 1 17.50 -4.76 -0.43
CA MET A 1 17.89 -4.54 0.97
C MET A 1 16.69 -3.98 1.70
N ASP A 2 16.48 -4.40 2.94
CA ASP A 2 15.35 -4.00 3.77
C ASP A 2 15.73 -2.80 4.65
N ASN A 3 14.83 -1.84 4.80
CA ASN A 3 15.04 -0.64 5.63
C ASN A 3 13.79 -0.28 6.44
N ASP A 4 12.87 -1.23 6.63
CA ASP A 4 11.73 -1.02 7.52
C ASP A 4 12.09 -1.36 8.99
N LYS A 5 11.15 -1.16 9.91
CA LYS A 5 11.35 -1.38 11.36
C LYS A 5 10.85 -2.74 11.83
N ASN A 6 10.34 -3.58 10.93
CA ASN A 6 9.90 -4.92 11.27
C ASN A 6 11.12 -5.87 11.29
N LEU A 7 11.27 -6.64 12.36
CA LEU A 7 12.43 -7.52 12.55
C LEU A 7 12.31 -8.84 11.77
N ASP A 8 11.07 -9.26 11.48
CA ASP A 8 10.77 -10.60 10.99
C ASP A 8 10.20 -10.60 9.55
N LEU A 9 9.90 -9.42 8.99
CA LEU A 9 9.19 -9.30 7.73
C LEU A 9 9.72 -8.13 6.90
N ASN A 10 10.13 -8.42 5.66
CA ASN A 10 10.38 -7.40 4.67
C ASN A 10 9.05 -6.86 4.11
N CYS A 11 8.63 -5.70 4.59
CA CYS A 11 7.33 -5.11 4.28
C CYS A 11 7.24 -4.70 2.81
N ALA A 12 8.33 -4.23 2.21
CA ALA A 12 8.36 -3.87 0.79
C ALA A 12 8.11 -5.09 -0.12
N HIS A 13 8.68 -6.24 0.23
CA HIS A 13 8.46 -7.49 -0.50
C HIS A 13 7.03 -8.01 -0.30
N MET A 14 6.50 -7.95 0.93
CA MET A 14 5.15 -8.40 1.26
C MET A 14 4.05 -7.53 0.60
N ALA A 15 4.27 -6.22 0.55
CA ALA A 15 3.34 -5.21 0.04
C ALA A 15 3.49 -4.92 -1.46
N LEU A 16 4.41 -5.60 -2.17
CA LEU A 16 4.61 -5.46 -3.62
C LEU A 16 4.75 -4.01 -4.10
N GLY A 17 5.41 -3.15 -3.33
CA GLY A 17 5.60 -1.74 -3.65
C GLY A 17 6.68 -1.09 -2.79
N ALA A 18 7.45 -0.16 -3.36
CA ALA A 18 8.42 0.62 -2.60
C ALA A 18 7.73 1.76 -1.85
N TRP A 19 7.96 1.88 -0.54
CA TRP A 19 7.35 2.91 0.30
C TRP A 19 8.23 3.20 1.53
N TRP A 20 7.90 4.25 2.27
CA TRP A 20 8.49 4.52 3.59
C TRP A 20 7.77 3.70 4.65
N TYR A 21 8.18 2.45 4.81
CA TYR A 21 7.60 1.53 5.79
C TYR A 21 8.14 1.78 7.21
N GLY A 22 7.25 1.73 8.20
CA GLY A 22 7.58 1.70 9.63
C GLY A 22 7.63 0.27 10.14
N ALA A 23 6.78 -0.10 11.09
CA ALA A 23 6.42 -1.50 11.33
C ALA A 23 5.40 -1.93 10.24
N CYS A 24 5.87 -2.02 9.00
CA CYS A 24 5.08 -2.10 7.77
C CYS A 24 4.26 -0.84 7.47
N LEU A 25 2.97 -0.95 7.13
CA LEU A 25 2.24 0.10 6.45
C LEU A 25 0.92 0.50 7.10
N THR A 26 0.64 1.79 7.08
CA THR A 26 -0.71 2.36 7.17
C THR A 26 -1.21 2.83 5.80
N SER A 27 -0.28 3.13 4.89
CA SER A 27 -0.54 3.44 3.49
C SER A 27 0.53 2.83 2.59
N ASN A 28 0.16 2.59 1.34
CA ASN A 28 1.08 2.21 0.26
C ASN A 28 0.53 2.82 -1.03
N LEU A 29 0.89 4.08 -1.34
CA LEU A 29 0.40 4.75 -2.55
C LEU A 29 1.12 4.27 -3.83
N ASN A 30 2.16 3.46 -3.66
CA ASN A 30 2.96 2.84 -4.72
C ASN A 30 2.67 1.32 -4.85
N GLY A 31 1.59 0.83 -4.24
CA GLY A 31 1.20 -0.57 -4.32
C GLY A 31 0.63 -0.94 -5.69
N PHE A 32 0.34 -2.23 -5.87
CA PHE A 32 -0.33 -2.73 -7.05
C PHE A 32 -1.75 -2.15 -7.15
N TRP A 33 -2.13 -1.67 -8.34
CA TRP A 33 -3.47 -1.17 -8.55
C TRP A 33 -4.44 -2.33 -8.82
N TYR A 34 -5.43 -2.51 -7.94
CA TYR A 34 -6.49 -3.50 -8.11
C TYR A 34 -7.77 -2.84 -8.66
N PRO A 35 -8.19 -3.14 -9.90
CA PRO A 35 -9.48 -2.68 -10.40
C PRO A 35 -10.63 -3.32 -9.61
N ALA A 36 -11.75 -2.62 -9.48
CA ALA A 36 -12.91 -3.12 -8.72
C ALA A 36 -13.42 -4.49 -9.23
N SER A 37 -13.26 -4.78 -10.53
CA SER A 37 -13.62 -6.06 -11.13
C SER A 37 -12.73 -7.24 -10.70
N SER A 38 -11.53 -6.99 -10.16
CA SER A 38 -10.62 -8.04 -9.69
C SER A 38 -10.80 -8.36 -8.20
N LEU A 39 -11.73 -7.69 -7.52
CA LEU A 39 -12.00 -7.89 -6.10
C LEU A 39 -13.03 -9.02 -5.94
N ASP A 40 -12.56 -10.26 -5.93
CA ASP A 40 -13.27 -11.37 -5.31
C ASP A 40 -12.79 -11.53 -3.85
N GLY A 41 -13.54 -12.29 -3.02
CA GLY A 41 -13.21 -12.47 -1.60
C GLY A 41 -11.81 -13.04 -1.32
N ASN A 42 -11.10 -13.55 -2.33
CA ASN A 42 -9.75 -14.10 -2.22
C ASN A 42 -8.65 -13.18 -2.78
N ASN A 43 -9.02 -12.13 -3.55
CA ASN A 43 -8.11 -11.23 -4.26
C ASN A 43 -8.14 -9.79 -3.72
N ALA A 44 -8.48 -9.63 -2.44
CA ALA A 44 -8.52 -8.31 -1.84
C ALA A 44 -7.14 -7.65 -1.80
N PRO A 45 -7.03 -6.31 -1.94
CA PRO A 45 -5.76 -5.63 -2.16
C PRO A 45 -4.83 -5.77 -0.95
N GLY A 46 -5.39 -5.72 0.26
CA GLY A 46 -4.65 -5.81 1.50
C GLY A 46 -3.48 -4.82 1.56
N SER A 47 -2.32 -5.31 1.99
CA SER A 47 -1.06 -4.57 1.97
C SER A 47 -0.48 -4.34 0.57
N LYS A 48 -0.90 -5.16 -0.41
CA LYS A 48 -0.37 -5.17 -1.78
C LYS A 48 -0.96 -4.06 -2.64
N GLY A 49 -2.14 -3.56 -2.26
CA GLY A 49 -2.88 -2.58 -3.02
C GLY A 49 -2.35 -1.15 -2.92
N VAL A 50 -2.88 -0.27 -3.77
CA VAL A 50 -2.80 1.19 -3.55
C VAL A 50 -3.72 1.55 -2.38
N VAL A 51 -3.22 1.50 -1.14
CA VAL A 51 -4.06 1.59 0.07
C VAL A 51 -3.77 2.78 0.95
N TRP A 52 -4.80 3.25 1.64
CA TRP A 52 -4.72 4.23 2.72
C TRP A 52 -5.73 3.83 3.81
N ARG A 53 -5.22 3.23 4.89
CA ARG A 53 -6.03 2.64 5.96
C ARG A 53 -7.01 3.65 6.54
N GLU A 54 -6.54 4.83 6.89
CA GLU A 54 -7.32 5.88 7.56
C GLU A 54 -8.48 6.39 6.69
N TRP A 55 -8.46 6.18 5.37
CA TRP A 55 -9.53 6.63 4.48
C TRP A 55 -10.49 5.52 4.06
N ARG A 56 -9.99 4.43 3.46
CA ARG A 56 -10.84 3.36 2.87
C ARG A 56 -10.50 1.97 3.39
N GLY A 57 -9.61 1.86 4.38
CA GLY A 57 -9.10 0.58 4.87
C GLY A 57 -8.17 -0.11 3.88
N TYR A 58 -7.69 -1.31 4.24
CA TYR A 58 -6.79 -2.10 3.41
C TYR A 58 -7.49 -2.90 2.30
N GLN A 59 -8.82 -3.04 2.37
CA GLN A 59 -9.58 -3.85 1.41
C GLN A 59 -10.00 -3.07 0.16
N TYR A 60 -9.57 -1.81 0.05
CA TYR A 60 -9.93 -0.93 -1.06
C TYR A 60 -8.68 -0.36 -1.70
N SER A 61 -8.44 -0.70 -2.98
CA SER A 61 -7.37 -0.09 -3.77
C SER A 61 -7.88 1.22 -4.36
N LEU A 62 -7.18 2.31 -4.09
CA LEU A 62 -7.47 3.62 -4.66
C LEU A 62 -7.34 3.57 -6.18
N LYS A 63 -8.26 4.26 -6.87
CA LYS A 63 -8.28 4.29 -8.34
C LYS A 63 -7.16 5.13 -8.94
N ALA A 64 -6.73 6.15 -8.21
CA ALA A 64 -5.66 7.06 -8.60
C ALA A 64 -5.06 7.71 -7.35
N THR A 65 -3.77 8.02 -7.42
CA THR A 65 -3.03 8.77 -6.41
C THR A 65 -2.19 9.84 -7.10
N THR A 66 -1.99 10.96 -6.43
CA THR A 66 -1.03 11.98 -6.88
C THR A 66 -0.44 12.63 -5.64
N MET A 67 0.88 12.52 -5.46
CA MET A 67 1.60 13.23 -4.41
C MET A 67 2.13 14.54 -4.99
N LYS A 68 1.85 15.66 -4.33
CA LYS A 68 2.30 17.00 -4.74
C LYS A 68 2.92 17.70 -3.55
N VAL A 69 3.99 18.44 -3.81
CA VAL A 69 4.62 19.35 -2.85
C VAL A 69 4.70 20.71 -3.55
N THR A 70 4.37 21.78 -2.84
CA THR A 70 4.54 23.14 -3.33
C THR A 70 5.49 23.88 -2.40
N GLN A 71 6.31 24.77 -2.95
CA GLN A 71 7.05 25.75 -2.17
C GLN A 71 6.22 27.03 -2.14
N SER A 72 6.05 27.59 -0.96
CA SER A 72 5.45 28.91 -0.74
C SER A 72 6.50 30.00 -0.90
#